data_AF-A0A172YFX7-F1
#
_entry.id   AF-A0A172YFX7-F1
#
_cell.length_a   1.000
_cell.length_b   1.000
_cell.length_c   1.000
_cell.angle_alpha   90.00
_cell.angle_beta   90.00
_cell.angle_gamma   90.00
#
_symmetry.space_group_name_H-M   'P 1'
#
loop_
_entity.id
_entity.type
_entity.pdbx_description
1 polymer ?
#
loop_
_entity_poly.entity_id
_entity_poly.type
_entity_poly.pdbx_seq_one_letter_code
_entity_poly.pdbx_strand_id
1 'polypeptide(L)'
;MSAATFKALETAAPGDRLALDALLDAMPWNEDGLVPAIAQQYDDGEVLMVAWMNRDTLLETLRERRVCYWSRSRAKPWRKGESSGQVQQLVEAYLDCDGDTLLLKVDQTGPACHTGRRSCFYTRLDGDGGEVVSAPLIDPATLYGPR
;
A
#
# COMPACT_ATOMS: atom_id res chain seq x y z
N MET A 1 15.33 3.68 19.80
CA MET A 1 16.29 3.55 18.68
C MET A 1 15.65 3.95 17.35
N SER A 2 14.39 3.58 17.09
CA SER A 2 13.64 3.92 15.85
C SER A 2 13.74 5.36 15.37
N ALA A 3 13.36 6.33 16.20
CA ALA A 3 13.31 7.75 15.80
C ALA A 3 14.68 8.36 15.45
N ALA A 4 15.79 7.78 15.95
CA ALA A 4 17.12 8.32 15.69
C ALA A 4 17.59 8.05 14.24
N THR A 5 17.20 6.91 13.67
CA THR A 5 17.59 6.52 12.30
C THR A 5 16.98 7.46 11.28
N PHE A 6 15.66 7.65 11.30
CA PHE A 6 14.97 8.51 10.32
C PHE A 6 15.34 9.98 10.50
N LYS A 7 15.52 10.43 11.74
CA LYS A 7 16.04 11.78 12.02
C LYS A 7 17.45 12.01 11.46
N ALA A 8 18.31 11.00 11.48
CA ALA A 8 19.62 11.11 10.86
C ALA A 8 19.51 11.21 9.32
N LEU A 9 18.55 10.52 8.71
CA LEU A 9 18.29 10.58 7.26
C LEU A 9 17.80 11.95 6.78
N GLU A 10 17.20 12.78 7.64
CA GLU A 10 16.78 14.15 7.28
C GLU A 10 17.92 15.03 6.76
N THR A 11 19.16 14.72 7.14
CA THR A 11 20.37 15.46 6.72
C THR A 11 21.29 14.65 5.80
N ALA A 12 20.86 13.45 5.40
CA ALA A 12 21.61 12.59 4.49
C ALA A 12 21.66 13.17 3.07
N ALA A 13 22.71 12.83 2.33
CA ALA A 13 22.85 13.23 0.94
C ALA A 13 22.17 12.21 -0.01
N PRO A 14 21.67 12.66 -1.18
CA PRO A 14 21.22 11.73 -2.20
C PRO A 14 22.30 10.69 -2.56
N GLY A 15 21.94 9.41 -2.48
CA GLY A 15 22.85 8.29 -2.72
C GLY A 15 23.37 7.60 -1.47
N ASP A 16 23.19 8.21 -0.28
CA ASP A 16 23.46 7.54 1.00
C ASP A 16 22.58 6.29 1.14
N ARG A 17 23.14 5.25 1.78
CA ARG A 17 22.48 3.95 1.92
C ARG A 17 22.56 3.42 3.33
N LEU A 18 21.44 2.88 3.80
CA LEU A 18 21.33 2.07 5.00
C LEU A 18 20.93 0.63 4.62
N ALA A 19 21.31 -0.32 5.46
CA ALA A 19 20.86 -1.71 5.31
C ALA A 19 19.34 -1.80 5.52
N LEU A 20 18.67 -2.68 4.76
CA LEU A 20 17.22 -2.87 4.87
C LEU A 20 16.81 -3.27 6.29
N ASP A 21 17.50 -4.22 6.92
CA ASP A 21 17.17 -4.65 8.28
C ASP A 21 17.29 -3.49 9.29
N ALA A 22 18.28 -2.61 9.13
CA ALA A 22 18.42 -1.43 9.98
C ALA A 22 17.25 -0.45 9.81
N LEU A 23 16.69 -0.31 8.60
CA LEU A 23 15.49 0.46 8.34
C LEU A 23 14.25 -0.22 8.96
N LEU A 24 14.07 -1.52 8.74
CA LEU A 24 12.93 -2.28 9.27
C LEU A 24 12.89 -2.29 10.80
N ASP A 25 14.04 -2.43 11.45
CA ASP A 25 14.17 -2.41 12.91
C ASP A 25 13.94 -0.99 13.48
N ALA A 26 14.12 0.04 12.66
CA ALA A 26 13.87 1.43 13.01
C ALA A 26 12.45 1.90 12.72
N MET A 27 11.67 1.21 11.89
CA MET A 27 10.29 1.61 11.58
C MET A 27 9.43 1.61 12.87
N PRO A 28 8.60 2.65 13.08
CA PRO A 28 7.68 2.72 14.22
C PRO A 28 6.43 1.88 13.96
N TRP A 29 6.60 0.55 13.95
CA TRP A 29 5.47 -0.38 13.93
C TRP A 29 4.52 -0.07 15.09
N ASN A 30 3.23 0.06 14.81
CA ASN A 30 2.23 0.37 15.84
C ASN A 30 2.09 -0.79 16.86
N GLU A 31 1.17 -0.66 17.82
CA GLU A 31 0.94 -1.68 18.86
C GLU A 31 0.58 -3.08 18.30
N ASP A 32 0.02 -3.14 17.08
CA ASP A 32 -0.30 -4.37 16.36
C ASP A 32 0.85 -4.88 15.47
N GLY A 33 2.00 -4.20 15.46
CA GLY A 33 3.13 -4.50 14.60
C GLY A 33 2.94 -4.08 13.14
N LEU A 34 2.15 -3.03 12.89
CA LEU A 34 1.72 -2.61 11.56
C LEU A 34 2.10 -1.16 11.22
N VAL A 35 2.23 -0.89 9.93
CA VAL A 35 2.29 0.46 9.34
C VAL A 35 1.27 0.60 8.21
N PRO A 36 0.71 1.81 7.97
CA PRO A 36 -0.04 2.11 6.76
C PRO A 36 0.84 2.01 5.51
N ALA A 37 0.24 1.55 4.41
CA ALA A 37 0.85 1.50 3.09
C ALA A 37 -0.12 2.06 2.04
N ILE A 38 0.32 3.12 1.35
CA ILE A 38 -0.37 3.74 0.23
C ILE A 38 0.08 3.04 -1.06
N ALA A 39 -0.84 2.45 -1.81
CA ALA A 39 -0.57 2.02 -3.18
C ALA A 39 -0.92 3.14 -4.16
N GLN A 40 0.05 3.52 -4.96
CA GLN A 40 -0.07 4.52 -6.00
C GLN A 40 0.36 3.93 -7.33
N GLN A 41 -0.42 4.18 -8.39
CA GLN A 41 -0.04 3.79 -9.74
C GLN A 41 1.28 4.48 -10.12
N TYR A 42 2.20 3.71 -10.69
CA TYR A 42 3.59 4.13 -10.85
C TYR A 42 3.79 5.22 -11.90
N ASP A 43 3.01 5.23 -12.98
CA ASP A 43 3.19 6.08 -14.17
C ASP A 43 2.38 7.38 -14.14
N ASP A 44 1.14 7.34 -13.68
CA ASP A 44 0.25 8.51 -13.61
C ASP A 44 0.12 9.12 -12.20
N GLY A 45 0.57 8.41 -11.16
CA GLY A 45 0.48 8.86 -9.78
C GLY A 45 -0.91 8.74 -9.14
N GLU A 46 -1.87 8.05 -9.75
CA GLU A 46 -3.20 7.83 -9.16
C GLU A 46 -3.07 7.07 -7.83
N VAL A 47 -3.62 7.62 -6.74
CA VAL A 47 -3.69 6.91 -5.46
C VAL A 47 -4.80 5.86 -5.54
N LEU A 48 -4.42 4.59 -5.39
CA LEU A 48 -5.31 3.45 -5.62
C LEU A 48 -5.98 2.97 -4.33
N MET A 49 -5.22 2.80 -3.26
CA MET A 49 -5.75 2.31 -1.99
C MET A 49 -4.77 2.53 -0.82
N VAL A 50 -5.29 2.39 0.39
CA VAL A 50 -4.49 2.25 1.61
C VAL A 50 -4.78 0.89 2.24
N ALA A 51 -3.74 0.24 2.73
CA ALA A 51 -3.82 -0.99 3.51
C ALA A 51 -2.76 -0.97 4.63
N TRP A 52 -2.61 -2.10 5.32
CA TRP A 52 -1.63 -2.25 6.40
C TRP A 52 -0.60 -3.30 6.00
N MET A 53 0.64 -3.11 6.45
CA MET A 53 1.71 -4.09 6.32
C MET A 53 2.37 -4.29 7.67
N ASN A 54 2.75 -5.54 7.97
CA ASN A 54 3.71 -5.87 9.01
C ASN A 54 5.09 -6.14 8.37
N ARG A 55 6.11 -6.40 9.20
CA ARG A 55 7.48 -6.71 8.74
C ARG A 55 7.52 -7.82 7.69
N ASP A 56 6.79 -8.92 7.90
CA ASP A 56 6.80 -10.08 7.01
C ASP A 56 6.16 -9.79 5.64
N THR A 57 5.01 -9.13 5.62
CA THR A 57 4.31 -8.77 4.38
C THR A 57 5.08 -7.73 3.57
N LEU A 58 5.80 -6.81 4.22
CA LEU A 58 6.72 -5.89 3.55
C LEU A 58 7.91 -6.64 2.94
N LEU A 59 8.55 -7.53 3.70
CA LEU A 59 9.65 -8.36 3.19
C LEU A 59 9.23 -9.22 2.01
N GLU A 60 8.07 -9.88 2.10
CA GLU A 60 7.51 -10.64 0.99
C GLU A 60 7.28 -9.76 -0.23
N THR A 61 6.70 -8.57 -0.05
CA THR A 61 6.45 -7.62 -1.14
C THR A 61 7.73 -7.17 -1.83
N LEU A 62 8.77 -6.85 -1.07
CA LEU A 62 10.07 -6.43 -1.61
C LEU A 62 10.75 -7.58 -2.37
N ARG A 63 10.66 -8.81 -1.85
CA ARG A 63 11.29 -10.00 -2.44
C ARG A 63 10.57 -10.49 -3.70
N GLU A 64 9.26 -10.68 -3.62
CA GLU A 64 8.45 -11.28 -4.69
C GLU A 64 8.04 -10.27 -5.76
N ARG A 65 8.23 -8.97 -5.48
CA ARG A 65 7.79 -7.87 -6.35
C ARG A 65 6.28 -7.88 -6.64
N ARG A 66 5.50 -8.59 -5.81
CA ARG A 66 4.04 -8.62 -5.80
C ARG A 66 3.55 -8.19 -4.43
N VAL A 67 2.60 -7.26 -4.38
CA VAL A 67 2.18 -6.67 -3.10
C VAL A 67 1.40 -7.67 -2.24
N CYS A 68 1.90 -7.86 -1.02
CA CYS A 68 1.29 -8.62 0.07
C CYS A 68 0.98 -7.66 1.21
N TYR A 69 -0.25 -7.70 1.72
CA TYR A 69 -0.72 -6.84 2.80
C TYR A 69 -1.12 -7.66 4.03
N TRP A 70 -1.25 -7.02 5.17
CA TRP A 70 -1.83 -7.59 6.38
C TRP A 70 -3.32 -7.22 6.50
N SER A 71 -4.17 -8.24 6.67
CA SER A 71 -5.61 -8.03 6.90
C SER A 71 -5.89 -7.94 8.40
N ARG A 72 -6.07 -6.72 8.94
CA ARG A 72 -6.39 -6.52 10.37
C ARG A 72 -7.57 -7.34 10.86
N SER A 73 -8.65 -7.41 10.09
CA SER A 73 -9.86 -8.18 10.43
C SER A 73 -9.70 -9.69 10.38
N ARG A 74 -8.75 -10.20 9.59
CA ARG A 74 -8.54 -11.66 9.39
C ARG A 74 -7.26 -12.14 10.08
N ALA A 75 -6.51 -11.23 10.71
CA ALA A 75 -5.21 -11.46 11.33
C ALA A 75 -4.28 -12.36 10.48
N LYS A 76 -4.21 -12.09 9.17
CA LYS A 76 -3.42 -12.90 8.23
C LYS A 76 -2.92 -12.10 7.03
N PRO A 77 -1.81 -12.52 6.38
CA PRO A 77 -1.36 -11.93 5.13
C PRO A 77 -2.34 -12.23 3.99
N TRP A 78 -2.40 -11.35 3.01
CA TRP A 78 -3.15 -11.56 1.76
C TRP A 78 -2.40 -10.92 0.59
N ARG A 79 -2.26 -11.66 -0.53
CA ARG A 79 -1.65 -11.10 -1.73
C ARG A 79 -2.70 -10.37 -2.55
N LYS A 80 -2.41 -9.13 -2.96
CA LYS A 80 -3.37 -8.36 -3.75
C LYS A 80 -3.71 -9.11 -5.04
N GLY A 81 -5.01 -9.30 -5.27
CA GLY A 81 -5.53 -10.02 -6.43
C GLY A 81 -5.41 -11.54 -6.37
N GLU A 82 -5.10 -12.15 -5.22
CA GLU A 82 -5.00 -13.62 -5.10
C GLU A 82 -6.25 -14.37 -5.57
N SER A 83 -7.44 -13.80 -5.34
CA SER A 83 -8.71 -14.40 -5.78
C SER A 83 -9.24 -13.83 -7.09
N SER A 84 -8.98 -12.55 -7.39
CA SER A 84 -9.60 -11.84 -8.52
C SER A 84 -8.71 -11.69 -9.76
N GLY A 85 -7.43 -12.05 -9.67
CA GLY A 85 -6.43 -11.77 -10.70
C GLY A 85 -6.00 -10.30 -10.80
N GLN A 86 -6.60 -9.39 -10.02
CA GLN A 86 -6.32 -7.95 -10.06
C GLN A 86 -5.13 -7.60 -9.17
N VAL A 87 -3.95 -8.01 -9.62
CA VAL A 87 -2.68 -7.94 -8.89
C VAL A 87 -2.07 -6.54 -8.88
N GLN A 88 -1.14 -6.32 -7.97
CA GLN A 88 -0.25 -5.16 -7.94
C GLN A 88 1.18 -5.65 -7.99
N GLN A 89 1.89 -5.30 -9.05
CA GLN A 89 3.33 -5.53 -9.16
C GLN A 89 4.05 -4.32 -8.58
N LEU A 90 4.97 -4.56 -7.64
CA LEU A 90 5.78 -3.50 -7.05
C LEU A 90 6.78 -2.99 -8.08
N VAL A 91 6.80 -1.67 -8.28
CA VAL A 91 7.81 -0.95 -9.05
C VAL A 91 8.84 -0.35 -8.10
N GLU A 92 8.38 0.39 -7.08
CA GLU A 92 9.24 1.00 -6.06
C GLU A 92 8.51 1.06 -4.71
N ALA A 93 9.28 1.12 -3.62
CA ALA A 93 8.76 1.34 -2.28
C ALA A 93 9.55 2.45 -1.60
N TYR A 94 8.84 3.32 -0.91
CA TYR A 94 9.38 4.47 -0.20
C TYR A 94 8.85 4.48 1.23
N LEU A 95 9.67 4.98 2.14
CA LEU A 95 9.24 5.39 3.48
C LEU A 95 9.06 6.90 3.48
N ASP A 96 8.14 7.41 4.27
CA ASP A 96 8.07 8.84 4.57
C ASP A 96 9.16 9.28 5.56
N CYS A 97 9.12 10.54 5.99
CA CYS A 97 10.25 11.18 6.66
C CYS A 97 10.56 10.61 8.05
N ASP A 98 9.57 10.10 8.78
CA ASP A 98 9.74 9.44 10.08
C ASP A 98 9.57 7.92 10.00
N GLY A 99 9.30 7.39 8.80
CA GLY A 99 9.27 5.97 8.49
C GLY A 99 8.01 5.25 8.93
N ASP A 100 6.97 5.98 9.35
CA ASP A 100 5.72 5.42 9.84
C ASP A 100 4.76 5.01 8.72
N THR A 101 4.99 5.49 7.49
CA THR A 101 4.13 5.23 6.35
C THR A 101 4.93 4.77 5.12
N LEU A 102 4.40 3.77 4.43
CA LEU A 102 4.92 3.30 3.15
C LEU A 102 4.18 3.94 1.97
N LEU A 103 4.91 4.35 0.95
CA LEU A 103 4.40 4.60 -0.40
C LEU A 103 4.90 3.50 -1.35
N LEU A 104 3.98 2.72 -1.88
CA LEU A 104 4.22 1.68 -2.88
C LEU A 104 3.85 2.21 -4.25
N LYS A 105 4.85 2.39 -5.13
CA LYS A 105 4.61 2.58 -6.57
C LYS A 105 4.35 1.21 -7.18
N VAL A 106 3.15 1.02 -7.71
CA VAL A 106 2.71 -0.28 -8.23
C VAL A 106 2.23 -0.16 -9.67
N ASP A 107 2.38 -1.23 -10.43
CA ASP A 107 1.65 -1.45 -11.67
C ASP A 107 0.40 -2.29 -11.37
N GLN A 108 -0.76 -1.65 -11.42
CA GLN A 108 -2.05 -2.24 -11.08
C GLN A 108 -2.73 -2.84 -12.31
N THR A 109 -2.92 -4.17 -12.28
CA THR A 109 -3.80 -4.86 -13.24
C THR A 109 -5.27 -4.65 -12.86
N GLY A 110 -6.06 -4.09 -13.79
CA GLY A 110 -7.50 -3.84 -13.63
C GLY A 110 -7.85 -2.99 -12.38
N PRO A 111 -9.01 -3.24 -11.71
CA PRO A 111 -9.42 -2.45 -10.55
C PRO A 111 -8.65 -2.80 -9.28
N ALA A 112 -8.21 -1.77 -8.54
CA ALA A 112 -7.66 -1.98 -7.19
C ALA A 112 -8.77 -2.32 -6.19
N CYS A 113 -9.96 -1.74 -6.36
CA CYS A 113 -11.06 -1.84 -5.41
C CYS A 113 -11.95 -3.07 -5.67
N HIS A 114 -12.40 -3.73 -4.59
CA HIS A 114 -13.36 -4.83 -4.66
C HIS A 114 -14.75 -4.41 -5.18
N THR A 115 -15.00 -3.11 -5.33
CA THR A 115 -16.20 -2.58 -5.99
C THR A 115 -16.07 -2.50 -7.51
N GLY A 116 -14.99 -3.07 -8.07
CA GLY A 116 -14.73 -3.06 -9.51
C GLY A 116 -14.19 -1.74 -10.03
N ARG A 117 -13.93 -0.77 -9.14
CA ARG A 117 -13.40 0.56 -9.48
C ARG A 117 -11.87 0.57 -9.47
N ARG A 118 -11.32 1.48 -10.27
CA ARG A 118 -9.87 1.69 -10.38
C ARG A 118 -9.23 1.97 -9.03
N SER A 119 -9.74 2.99 -8.33
CA SER A 119 -9.31 3.41 -6.99
C SER A 119 -10.38 3.14 -5.93
N CYS A 120 -9.96 2.91 -4.69
CA CYS A 120 -10.83 2.91 -3.51
C CYS A 120 -11.35 4.32 -3.16
N PHE A 121 -10.68 5.37 -3.63
CA PHE A 121 -11.00 6.77 -3.34
C PHE A 121 -12.00 7.35 -4.37
N TYR A 122 -13.14 6.69 -4.51
CA TYR A 122 -14.18 7.07 -5.48
C TYR A 122 -15.30 7.95 -4.92
N THR A 123 -15.23 8.31 -3.64
CA THR A 123 -16.16 9.24 -3.00
C THR A 123 -15.43 10.55 -2.72
N ARG A 124 -15.74 11.59 -3.48
CA ARG A 124 -15.27 12.96 -3.24
C ARG A 124 -16.13 13.59 -2.14
N LEU A 125 -15.52 14.34 -1.24
CA LEU A 125 -16.21 15.10 -0.21
C LEU A 125 -16.12 16.60 -0.53
N ASP A 126 -17.17 17.34 -0.22
CA ASP A 126 -17.18 18.79 -0.17
C ASP A 126 -17.83 19.28 1.14
N GLY A 127 -18.11 20.59 1.26
CA GLY A 127 -18.69 21.16 2.47
C GLY A 127 -20.16 20.77 2.72
N ASP A 128 -20.86 20.27 1.70
CA ASP A 128 -22.29 19.99 1.72
C ASP A 128 -22.61 18.49 1.66
N GLY A 129 -21.66 17.66 1.22
CA GLY A 129 -21.85 16.22 1.17
C GLY A 129 -20.72 15.42 0.51
N GLY A 130 -21.10 14.30 -0.08
CA GLY A 130 -20.19 13.38 -0.77
C GLY A 130 -20.76 12.88 -2.09
N GLU A 131 -19.91 12.80 -3.10
CA GLU A 131 -20.24 12.42 -4.47
C GLU A 131 -19.43 11.21 -4.92
N VAL A 132 -20.09 10.22 -5.53
CA VAL A 132 -19.41 9.10 -6.18
C VAL A 132 -18.89 9.56 -7.55
N VAL A 133 -17.57 9.73 -7.67
CA VAL A 133 -16.92 10.34 -8.84
C VAL A 133 -16.45 9.34 -9.90
N SER A 134 -16.62 8.04 -9.67
CA SER A 134 -16.26 7.02 -10.65
C SER A 134 -17.21 5.84 -10.70
N ALA A 135 -17.38 5.27 -11.89
CA ALA A 135 -18.11 4.03 -12.12
C ALA A 135 -17.18 2.81 -11.99
N PRO A 136 -17.70 1.62 -11.66
CA PRO A 136 -16.94 0.38 -11.78
C PRO A 136 -16.42 0.17 -13.21
N LEU A 137 -15.17 -0.26 -13.35
CA LEU A 137 -14.58 -0.70 -14.62
C LEU A 137 -15.09 -2.11 -15.01
N ILE A 138 -15.42 -2.92 -14.01
CA ILE A 138 -15.93 -4.28 -14.15
C ILE A 138 -16.94 -4.54 -13.03
N ASP A 139 -17.94 -5.37 -13.31
CA ASP A 139 -18.90 -5.78 -12.28
C ASP A 139 -18.18 -6.61 -11.19
N PRO A 140 -18.29 -6.25 -9.90
CA PRO A 140 -17.77 -7.06 -8.80
C PRO A 140 -18.22 -8.53 -8.84
N ALA A 141 -19.43 -8.82 -9.33
CA ALA A 141 -19.93 -10.18 -9.45
C ALA A 141 -19.11 -11.03 -10.43
N THR A 142 -18.53 -10.41 -11.46
CA THR A 142 -17.60 -11.08 -12.39
C THR A 142 -16.27 -11.42 -11.71
N LEU A 143 -15.83 -10.63 -10.75
CA LEU A 143 -14.55 -10.82 -10.07
C LEU A 143 -14.62 -11.75 -8.86
N TYR A 144 -15.73 -11.72 -8.12
CA TYR A 144 -15.85 -12.35 -6.80
C TYR A 144 -17.04 -13.32 -6.69
N GLY A 145 -17.83 -13.47 -7.74
CA GLY A 145 -19.11 -14.19 -7.71
C GLY A 145 -20.26 -13.32 -7.16
N PRO A 146 -21.50 -13.81 -7.25
CA PRO A 146 -22.66 -13.14 -6.66
C PRO A 146 -22.49 -13.03 -5.14
N ARG A 147 -22.89 -11.87 -4.58
CA ARG A 147 -22.92 -11.64 -3.13
C ARG A 147 -24.17 -12.23 -2.50
#